data_AF-A0A1E3QER7-F1
#
_entry.id   AF-A0A1E3QER7-F1
#
_cell.length_a   1.000
_cell.length_b   1.000
_cell.length_c   1.000
_cell.angle_alpha   90.00
_cell.angle_beta   90.00
_cell.angle_gamma   90.00
#
_symmetry.space_group_name_H-M   'P 1'
#
loop_
_entity.id
_entity.type
_entity.pdbx_description
1 polymer ?
#
loop_
_entity_poly.entity_id
_entity_poly.type
_entity_poly.pdbx_seq_one_letter_code
_entity_poly.pdbx_strand_id
1 'polypeptide(L)'
;MVYIKDILLATIAISGVLATPVVKRDTATPAASVSYAIPSYLTPVRPAPNPSYYVWPANNTDFVVESLEDFGKQEDPDNPLTIYRDGGGSCNIGNRTIWFFCDTLGYDNGTFKAMTDNSLSVAQSFDEPSLLADATSNSLYSYGWQPAVPYTSEEYPWRNWPSQRFMLWTYTNCFQTTDTQAVQFFHVFKSNSYTSTSNWGNTMAILNLDPNTNTLTISRNEQVTFPNTTYSYGSFASMVVNGVAFLYALDNTYSGGKDVHVARVATWQVTQYNKYQYYDASTKTWSYTQPQPTARRQSAAVMSNWIPYSTGSMFYSEYHNAYLLIYFDNWADSTFKVSYAPSPVGPWTCVM
;
A
#
# COMPACT_ATOMS: atom_id res chain seq x y z
N MET A 1 -40.02 -76.61 16.37
CA MET A 1 -39.26 -76.44 15.12
C MET A 1 -38.20 -75.38 15.42
N VAL A 2 -37.05 -75.64 16.06
CA VAL A 2 -36.00 -76.69 15.85
C VAL A 2 -35.49 -76.63 14.41
N TYR A 3 -34.21 -76.42 14.07
CA TYR A 3 -32.90 -76.36 14.80
C TYR A 3 -32.39 -74.91 15.01
N ILE A 4 -31.33 -74.52 15.75
CA ILE A 4 -30.25 -75.14 16.59
C ILE A 4 -29.02 -75.76 15.88
N LYS A 5 -27.94 -74.97 15.71
CA LYS A 5 -26.47 -75.31 15.73
C LYS A 5 -25.62 -74.18 15.13
N ASP A 6 -24.34 -73.94 15.47
CA ASP A 6 -23.56 -74.05 16.72
C ASP A 6 -22.13 -73.51 16.47
N ILE A 7 -21.33 -73.32 17.54
CA ILE A 7 -19.84 -73.13 17.55
C ILE A 7 -19.35 -71.79 16.95
N LEU A 8 -18.92 -70.78 17.73
CA LEU A 8 -17.79 -70.68 18.67
C LEU A 8 -16.42 -70.51 17.98
N LEU A 9 -15.86 -69.28 18.05
CA LEU A 9 -14.46 -69.07 18.40
C LEU A 9 -14.26 -67.64 18.95
N ALA A 10 -13.58 -67.52 20.09
CA ALA A 10 -13.18 -66.24 20.66
C ALA A 10 -11.68 -66.06 20.45
N THR A 11 -11.23 -64.85 20.09
CA THR A 11 -9.83 -64.44 20.28
C THR A 11 -9.74 -62.94 20.47
N ILE A 12 -9.00 -62.54 21.51
CA ILE A 12 -8.67 -61.15 21.84
C ILE A 12 -7.37 -60.78 21.12
N ALA A 13 -7.30 -59.65 20.42
CA ALA A 13 -6.04 -58.93 20.18
C ALA A 13 -6.27 -57.45 19.82
N ILE A 14 -5.30 -56.63 20.25
CA ILE A 14 -5.23 -55.17 20.05
C ILE A 14 -4.48 -54.85 18.74
N SER A 15 -4.58 -53.58 18.30
CA SER A 15 -3.74 -52.86 17.32
C SER A 15 -4.25 -52.82 15.88
N GLY A 16 -3.99 -51.68 15.20
CA GLY A 16 -4.36 -51.48 13.80
C GLY A 16 -5.29 -50.29 13.52
N VAL A 17 -5.07 -49.11 14.13
CA VAL A 17 -5.57 -47.85 13.54
C VAL A 17 -4.78 -47.64 12.24
N LEU A 18 -5.31 -48.15 11.14
CA LEU A 18 -4.73 -47.93 9.81
C LEU A 18 -4.83 -46.45 9.50
N ALA A 19 -3.65 -45.83 9.31
CA ALA A 19 -3.54 -44.45 8.92
C ALA A 19 -4.34 -44.24 7.62
N THR A 20 -5.35 -43.36 7.68
CA THR A 20 -5.82 -42.71 6.47
C THR A 20 -4.62 -42.00 5.83
N PRO A 21 -4.38 -42.17 4.52
CA PRO A 21 -3.30 -41.45 3.87
C PRO A 21 -3.56 -39.95 4.08
N VAL A 22 -2.56 -39.26 4.65
CA VAL A 22 -2.59 -37.81 4.74
C VAL A 22 -2.73 -37.30 3.32
N VAL A 23 -3.91 -36.77 2.98
CA VAL A 23 -4.13 -36.08 1.71
C VAL A 23 -3.06 -35.03 1.65
N LYS A 24 -2.17 -35.18 0.65
CA LYS A 24 -1.02 -34.30 0.44
C LYS A 24 -1.58 -32.88 0.41
N ARG A 25 -1.31 -32.09 1.45
CA ARG A 25 -1.69 -30.67 1.45
C ARG A 25 -1.13 -30.08 0.17
N ASP A 26 -1.92 -29.27 -0.53
CA ASP A 26 -1.39 -28.52 -1.65
C ASP A 26 -0.32 -27.58 -1.10
N THR A 27 0.96 -27.97 -1.28
CA THR A 27 2.13 -27.19 -0.88
C THR A 27 2.55 -26.21 -1.97
N ALA A 28 1.68 -25.99 -2.96
CA ALA A 28 1.73 -24.79 -3.77
C ALA A 28 1.40 -23.60 -2.87
N THR A 29 2.42 -23.07 -2.18
CA THR A 29 2.37 -21.71 -1.64
C THR A 29 1.89 -20.84 -2.80
N PRO A 30 0.73 -20.19 -2.71
CA PRO A 30 0.22 -19.45 -3.84
C PRO A 30 1.20 -18.33 -4.14
N ALA A 31 1.75 -18.32 -5.35
CA ALA A 31 2.58 -17.22 -5.79
C ALA A 31 1.79 -15.93 -5.59
N ALA A 32 2.37 -14.98 -4.85
CA ALA A 32 1.89 -13.61 -4.93
C ALA A 32 1.92 -13.18 -6.40
N SER A 33 1.16 -12.14 -6.75
CA SER A 33 1.22 -11.57 -8.10
C SER A 33 2.68 -11.42 -8.53
N VAL A 34 3.02 -11.82 -9.76
CA VAL A 34 4.33 -11.57 -10.38
C VAL A 34 4.47 -10.09 -10.72
N SER A 35 4.36 -9.23 -9.70
CA SER A 35 4.98 -7.93 -9.72
C SER A 35 6.46 -8.17 -9.98
N TYR A 36 6.93 -7.72 -11.14
CA TYR A 36 8.36 -7.51 -11.40
C TYR A 36 8.99 -6.96 -10.12
N ALA A 37 10.07 -7.61 -9.67
CA ALA A 37 10.72 -7.31 -8.40
C ALA A 37 10.83 -5.80 -8.27
N ILE A 38 10.08 -5.22 -7.32
CA ILE A 38 9.92 -3.76 -7.23
C ILE A 38 11.33 -3.18 -7.20
N PRO A 39 11.72 -2.31 -8.17
CA PRO A 39 13.03 -1.67 -8.13
C PRO A 39 13.18 -1.06 -6.75
N SER A 40 14.22 -1.48 -6.06
CA SER A 40 14.52 -1.20 -4.66
C SER A 40 14.04 0.18 -4.22
N TYR A 41 13.37 0.26 -3.06
CA TYR A 41 12.87 1.51 -2.46
C TYR A 41 13.81 2.69 -2.67
N LEU A 42 13.49 3.57 -3.62
CA LEU A 42 14.27 4.76 -3.89
C LEU A 42 13.99 5.78 -2.80
N THR A 43 14.93 5.88 -1.86
CA THR A 43 14.97 6.99 -0.92
C THR A 43 15.77 8.14 -1.54
N PRO A 44 15.31 9.40 -1.43
CA PRO A 44 16.04 10.53 -2.01
C PRO A 44 17.39 10.69 -1.32
N VAL A 45 18.46 10.53 -2.10
CA VAL A 45 19.84 10.60 -1.61
C VAL A 45 20.14 12.00 -1.08
N ARG A 46 20.50 12.10 0.21
CA ARG A 46 21.48 13.10 0.65
C ARG A 46 22.86 12.50 0.41
N PRO A 47 23.77 13.18 -0.32
CA PRO A 47 25.08 12.63 -0.64
C PRO A 47 26.01 12.60 0.58
N ALA A 48 25.80 11.61 1.44
CA ALA A 48 26.75 11.16 2.43
C ALA A 48 27.60 10.06 1.76
N PRO A 49 28.93 10.27 1.54
CA PRO A 49 29.76 9.31 0.79
C PRO A 49 29.96 7.96 1.49
N ASN A 50 29.48 7.83 2.74
CA ASN A 50 29.15 6.56 3.37
C ASN A 50 27.82 6.77 4.12
N PRO A 51 26.72 6.07 3.80
CA PRO A 51 25.54 6.06 4.67
C PRO A 51 25.94 5.45 6.01
N SER A 52 25.95 6.27 7.07
CA SER A 52 26.32 5.83 8.42
C SER A 52 25.13 5.11 9.05
N TYR A 53 25.01 3.80 8.81
CA TYR A 53 24.03 2.96 9.49
C TYR A 53 24.34 2.90 10.98
N TYR A 54 23.52 3.57 11.80
CA TYR A 54 23.58 3.41 13.25
C TYR A 54 22.93 2.08 13.64
N VAL A 55 23.74 1.05 13.81
CA VAL A 55 23.29 -0.22 14.40
C VAL A 55 23.00 0.05 15.87
N TRP A 56 21.72 0.18 16.23
CA TRP A 56 21.31 0.35 17.62
C TRP A 56 21.67 -0.93 18.38
N PRO A 57 22.14 -0.88 19.65
CA PRO A 57 22.57 -2.09 20.38
C PRO A 57 21.50 -3.17 20.62
N ALA A 58 20.25 -2.93 20.25
CA ALA A 58 19.15 -3.91 20.28
C ALA A 58 18.92 -4.60 18.92
N ASN A 59 19.65 -4.23 17.86
CA ASN A 59 19.53 -4.78 16.50
C ASN A 59 20.15 -6.19 16.41
N ASN A 60 19.53 -7.18 17.06
CA ASN A 60 19.89 -8.60 16.94
C ASN A 60 19.32 -9.22 15.65
N THR A 61 19.70 -8.68 14.49
CA THR A 61 19.20 -9.17 13.20
C THR A 61 20.31 -9.19 12.16
N ASP A 62 20.37 -10.24 11.36
CA ASP A 62 21.37 -10.42 10.30
C ASP A 62 21.03 -9.64 9.01
N PHE A 63 20.09 -8.69 9.05
CA PHE A 63 19.76 -7.84 7.90
C PHE A 63 20.88 -6.82 7.66
N VAL A 64 21.59 -7.02 6.55
CA VAL A 64 22.58 -6.09 5.99
C VAL A 64 22.05 -5.58 4.65
N VAL A 65 22.19 -4.28 4.40
CA VAL A 65 21.99 -3.71 3.05
C VAL A 65 23.16 -4.19 2.18
N GLU A 66 22.91 -5.17 1.32
CA GLU A 66 23.94 -5.78 0.46
C GLU A 66 24.50 -4.78 -0.57
N SER A 67 23.62 -4.00 -1.18
CA SER A 67 23.97 -2.95 -2.15
C SER A 67 22.98 -1.79 -2.11
N LEU A 68 23.44 -0.61 -2.52
CA LEU A 68 22.62 0.56 -2.79
C LEU A 68 22.92 1.02 -4.22
N GLU A 69 21.88 1.22 -5.02
CA GLU A 69 21.98 1.81 -6.36
C GLU A 69 21.36 3.20 -6.36
N ASP A 70 22.13 4.20 -6.80
CA ASP A 70 21.66 5.57 -6.97
C ASP A 70 21.30 5.79 -8.44
N PHE A 71 20.00 5.77 -8.73
CA PHE A 71 19.46 6.04 -10.06
C PHE A 71 19.54 7.54 -10.44
N GLY A 72 20.02 8.39 -9.53
CA GLY A 72 20.16 9.82 -9.74
C GLY A 72 18.86 10.60 -9.52
N LYS A 73 18.85 11.85 -9.99
CA LYS A 73 17.71 12.76 -9.84
C LYS A 73 16.54 12.27 -10.70
N GLN A 74 15.39 12.07 -10.07
CA GLN A 74 14.11 11.90 -10.76
C GLN A 74 13.75 13.17 -11.56
N GLU A 75 13.86 13.12 -12.88
CA GLU A 75 13.55 14.25 -13.75
C GLU A 75 12.90 13.85 -15.08
N ASP A 76 12.02 14.71 -15.57
CA ASP A 76 11.47 14.66 -16.93
C ASP A 76 12.27 15.69 -17.76
N PRO A 77 13.04 15.25 -18.78
CA PRO A 77 13.89 16.14 -19.58
C PRO A 77 13.08 17.08 -20.49
N ASP A 78 11.82 16.74 -20.80
CA ASP A 78 10.92 17.57 -21.59
C ASP A 78 10.15 18.59 -20.73
N ASN A 79 10.22 18.47 -19.40
CA ASN A 79 9.62 19.41 -18.46
C ASN A 79 10.51 20.65 -18.25
N PRO A 80 10.10 21.85 -18.70
CA PRO A 80 10.91 23.07 -18.61
C PRO A 80 10.98 23.68 -17.19
N LEU A 81 10.30 23.09 -16.21
CA LEU A 81 10.32 23.55 -14.82
C LEU A 81 11.26 22.71 -13.95
N THR A 82 11.98 23.37 -13.04
CA THR A 82 12.56 22.71 -11.87
C THR A 82 11.42 22.29 -10.94
N ILE A 83 11.18 20.98 -10.85
CA ILE A 83 10.17 20.39 -9.97
C ILE A 83 10.78 19.99 -8.63
N TYR A 84 10.08 20.32 -7.54
CA TYR A 84 10.31 19.79 -6.19
C TYR A 84 9.05 19.03 -5.75
N ARG A 85 9.22 17.93 -5.02
CA ARG A 85 8.16 17.01 -4.59
C ARG A 85 8.32 16.65 -3.12
N ASP A 86 7.20 16.44 -2.44
CA ASP A 86 7.12 15.92 -1.08
C ASP A 86 6.33 14.60 -1.02
N GLY A 87 6.63 13.79 0.00
CA GLY A 87 5.99 12.51 0.27
C GLY A 87 6.02 11.55 -0.93
N GLY A 88 5.00 10.70 -1.01
CA GLY A 88 4.75 9.87 -2.18
C GLY A 88 4.52 8.40 -1.90
N GLY A 89 4.47 7.66 -3.00
CA GLY A 89 4.44 6.22 -3.07
C GLY A 89 4.77 5.78 -4.50
N SER A 90 4.90 4.49 -4.73
CA SER A 90 5.13 3.96 -6.09
C SER A 90 4.26 2.74 -6.38
N CYS A 91 4.16 2.37 -7.65
CA CYS A 91 3.76 1.02 -8.02
C CYS A 91 4.18 0.69 -9.44
N ASN A 92 4.05 -0.59 -9.79
CA ASN A 92 4.29 -1.07 -11.15
C ASN A 92 2.95 -1.35 -11.84
N ILE A 93 2.83 -0.93 -13.10
CA ILE A 93 1.79 -1.40 -14.03
C ILE A 93 2.50 -1.96 -15.25
N GLY A 94 2.41 -3.27 -15.45
CA GLY A 94 3.25 -3.97 -16.43
C GLY A 94 4.74 -3.73 -16.15
N ASN A 95 5.45 -3.22 -17.14
CA ASN A 95 6.89 -2.88 -17.08
C ASN A 95 7.15 -1.37 -16.93
N ARG A 96 6.29 -0.65 -16.20
CA ARG A 96 6.46 0.77 -15.85
C ARG A 96 6.31 1.01 -14.36
N THR A 97 7.26 1.72 -13.80
CA THR A 97 7.15 2.31 -12.46
C THR A 97 6.38 3.62 -12.54
N ILE A 98 5.35 3.78 -11.72
CA ILE A 98 4.63 5.02 -11.52
C ILE A 98 5.01 5.57 -10.16
N TRP A 99 5.45 6.83 -10.13
CA TRP A 99 5.74 7.56 -8.91
C TRP A 99 4.61 8.53 -8.62
N PHE A 100 4.07 8.48 -7.41
CA PHE A 100 3.09 9.42 -6.90
C PHE A 100 3.76 10.35 -5.90
N PHE A 101 3.35 11.61 -5.89
CA PHE A 101 3.85 12.62 -4.97
C PHE A 101 2.69 13.41 -4.38
N CYS A 102 2.92 13.96 -3.19
CA CYS A 102 2.01 14.88 -2.52
C CYS A 102 2.25 16.30 -3.07
N ASP A 103 2.46 17.27 -2.16
CA ASP A 103 2.74 18.65 -2.53
C ASP A 103 3.93 18.73 -3.49
N THR A 104 3.68 19.37 -4.64
CA THR A 104 4.64 19.49 -5.74
C THR A 104 4.74 20.97 -6.12
N LEU A 105 5.96 21.48 -6.27
CA LEU A 105 6.29 22.88 -6.54
C LEU A 105 7.06 23.00 -7.86
N GLY A 106 6.64 23.94 -8.71
CA GLY A 106 7.24 24.16 -10.03
C GLY A 106 7.87 25.55 -10.12
N TYR A 107 9.14 25.60 -10.52
CA TYR A 107 9.92 26.83 -10.68
C TYR A 107 10.50 26.93 -12.09
N ASP A 108 10.52 28.12 -12.68
CA ASP A 108 11.29 28.42 -13.89
C ASP A 108 12.32 29.50 -13.54
N ASN A 109 13.60 29.20 -13.78
CA ASN A 109 14.74 30.04 -13.44
C ASN A 109 14.70 30.59 -12.01
N GLY A 110 14.35 29.73 -11.03
CA GLY A 110 14.22 30.08 -9.61
C GLY A 110 12.96 30.86 -9.24
N THR A 111 12.13 31.25 -10.21
CA THR A 111 10.85 31.91 -9.97
C THR A 111 9.75 30.88 -9.81
N PHE A 112 9.07 30.89 -8.66
CA PHE A 112 7.89 30.04 -8.41
C PHE A 112 6.80 30.29 -9.46
N LYS A 113 6.28 29.23 -10.06
CA LYS A 113 5.19 29.29 -11.05
C LYS A 113 3.89 28.70 -10.53
N ALA A 114 3.95 27.56 -9.86
CA ALA A 114 2.75 26.86 -9.39
C ALA A 114 3.04 25.87 -8.25
N MET A 115 1.96 25.47 -7.58
CA MET A 115 1.90 24.35 -6.64
C MET A 115 0.68 23.49 -6.94
N THR A 116 0.84 22.16 -6.93
CA THR A 116 -0.27 21.19 -6.85
C THR A 116 -0.16 20.39 -5.55
N ASP A 117 -1.28 19.89 -5.05
CA ASP A 117 -1.37 19.03 -3.86
C ASP A 117 -1.04 17.55 -4.14
N ASN A 118 -1.07 17.17 -5.42
CA ASN A 118 -0.58 15.88 -5.88
C ASN A 118 0.00 15.99 -7.29
N SER A 119 1.06 15.21 -7.55
CA SER A 119 1.60 14.99 -8.89
C SER A 119 1.95 13.53 -9.08
N LEU A 120 2.22 13.14 -10.32
CA LEU A 120 2.82 11.85 -10.61
C LEU A 120 3.71 11.92 -11.85
N SER A 121 4.59 10.95 -11.95
CA SER A 121 5.37 10.66 -13.14
C SER A 121 5.37 9.16 -13.45
N VAL A 122 5.54 8.84 -14.73
CA VAL A 122 5.76 7.46 -15.20
C VAL A 122 7.23 7.36 -15.60
N ALA A 123 7.95 6.37 -15.08
CA ALA A 123 9.30 6.09 -15.56
C ALA A 123 9.25 5.62 -17.02
N GLN A 124 10.12 6.16 -17.88
CA GLN A 124 10.09 5.86 -19.32
C GLN A 124 10.41 4.39 -19.62
N SER A 125 11.28 3.78 -18.80
CA SER A 125 11.57 2.35 -18.78
C SER A 125 11.64 1.84 -17.32
N PHE A 126 11.74 0.52 -17.15
CA PHE A 126 11.93 -0.10 -15.84
C PHE A 126 13.38 0.02 -15.35
N ASP A 127 14.33 0.01 -16.30
CA ASP A 127 15.77 0.05 -16.05
C ASP A 127 16.28 1.48 -15.79
N GLU A 128 15.49 2.50 -16.16
CA GLU A 128 15.77 3.92 -15.92
C GLU A 128 14.65 4.58 -15.07
N PRO A 129 14.44 4.14 -13.80
CA PRO A 129 13.33 4.59 -12.97
C PRO A 129 13.38 6.08 -12.57
N SER A 130 14.50 6.76 -12.83
CA SER A 130 14.73 8.20 -12.65
C SER A 130 14.45 9.03 -13.90
N LEU A 131 14.40 8.43 -15.10
CA LEU A 131 14.02 9.09 -16.33
C LEU A 131 12.50 9.08 -16.46
N LEU A 132 11.89 10.25 -16.30
CA LEU A 132 10.45 10.38 -16.12
C LEU A 132 9.74 10.95 -17.36
N ALA A 133 8.45 10.68 -17.44
CA ALA A 133 7.46 11.49 -18.13
C ALA A 133 6.48 12.02 -17.07
N ASP A 134 6.40 13.34 -16.87
CA ASP A 134 5.48 13.98 -15.94
C ASP A 134 4.07 14.00 -16.54
N ALA A 135 3.14 13.23 -15.99
CA ALA A 135 1.73 13.36 -16.38
C ALA A 135 1.14 14.71 -15.94
N THR A 136 1.80 15.39 -14.99
CA THR A 136 1.35 16.62 -14.35
C THR A 136 1.88 17.89 -15.04
N SER A 137 2.98 17.81 -15.81
CA SER A 137 3.62 18.97 -16.44
C SER A 137 2.91 19.41 -17.74
N ASN A 138 2.31 18.46 -18.46
CA ASN A 138 1.77 18.70 -19.80
C ASN A 138 0.59 19.71 -19.84
N SER A 139 0.00 20.09 -18.70
CA SER A 139 -1.04 21.12 -18.61
C SER A 139 -0.53 22.55 -18.28
N LEU A 140 0.78 22.75 -18.12
CA LEU A 140 1.35 23.89 -17.40
C LEU A 140 1.09 25.28 -18.02
N TYR A 141 1.00 25.40 -19.34
CA TYR A 141 1.15 26.70 -20.01
C TYR A 141 -0.13 27.51 -20.26
N SER A 142 -1.32 26.95 -20.04
CA SER A 142 -2.58 27.60 -20.47
C SER A 142 -3.67 27.73 -19.39
N TYR A 143 -3.73 26.83 -18.39
CA TYR A 143 -4.87 26.78 -17.45
C TYR A 143 -4.49 26.67 -15.96
N GLY A 144 -3.22 26.86 -15.62
CA GLY A 144 -2.70 26.61 -14.28
C GLY A 144 -2.53 25.11 -13.99
N TRP A 145 -1.66 24.81 -13.02
CA TRP A 145 -1.29 23.42 -12.73
C TRP A 145 -2.50 22.64 -12.21
N GLN A 146 -2.83 21.54 -12.89
CA GLN A 146 -3.89 20.65 -12.43
C GLN A 146 -3.26 19.52 -11.61
N PRO A 147 -3.95 19.02 -10.56
CA PRO A 147 -3.53 17.79 -9.91
C PRO A 147 -3.61 16.61 -10.89
N ALA A 148 -2.68 15.67 -10.75
CA ALA A 148 -2.67 14.48 -11.60
C ALA A 148 -3.86 13.55 -11.31
N VAL A 149 -4.30 13.52 -10.05
CA VAL A 149 -5.59 12.95 -9.64
C VAL A 149 -6.66 14.06 -9.70
N PRO A 150 -7.67 13.95 -10.58
CA PRO A 150 -8.61 15.05 -10.79
C PRO A 150 -9.47 15.31 -9.55
N TYR A 151 -9.74 16.58 -9.25
CA TYR A 151 -10.72 16.99 -8.24
C TYR A 151 -12.15 16.53 -8.60
N THR A 152 -12.98 16.25 -7.60
CA THR A 152 -14.41 16.00 -7.82
C THR A 152 -15.15 17.31 -8.12
N SER A 153 -16.42 17.19 -8.53
CA SER A 153 -17.33 18.34 -8.70
C SER A 153 -17.49 19.19 -7.43
N GLU A 154 -17.42 18.59 -6.23
CA GLU A 154 -17.45 19.30 -4.93
C GLU A 154 -16.12 20.00 -4.59
N GLU A 155 -15.00 19.37 -4.93
CA GLU A 155 -13.66 19.85 -4.57
C GLU A 155 -13.14 20.93 -5.55
N TYR A 156 -13.49 20.83 -6.83
CA TYR A 156 -12.97 21.68 -7.91
C TYR A 156 -13.13 23.20 -7.69
N PRO A 157 -14.22 23.73 -7.09
CA PRO A 157 -14.34 25.16 -6.78
C PRO A 157 -13.23 25.71 -5.87
N TRP A 158 -12.64 24.87 -5.01
CA TRP A 158 -11.70 25.27 -3.96
C TRP A 158 -10.23 25.26 -4.40
N ARG A 159 -9.91 24.67 -5.56
CA ARG A 159 -8.53 24.42 -6.03
C ARG A 159 -7.58 25.63 -5.98
N ASN A 160 -8.10 26.82 -6.30
CA ASN A 160 -7.33 28.07 -6.37
C ASN A 160 -7.16 28.77 -5.00
N TRP A 161 -7.60 28.16 -3.90
CA TRP A 161 -7.66 28.77 -2.57
C TRP A 161 -6.80 27.95 -1.59
N PRO A 162 -5.48 28.18 -1.48
CA PRO A 162 -4.59 27.31 -0.69
C PRO A 162 -4.99 27.13 0.79
N SER A 163 -5.66 28.13 1.37
CA SER A 163 -6.20 28.10 2.73
C SER A 163 -7.52 27.32 2.90
N GLN A 164 -8.16 26.89 1.80
CA GLN A 164 -9.48 26.22 1.79
C GLN A 164 -9.57 25.01 0.85
N ARG A 165 -8.53 24.75 0.04
CA ARG A 165 -8.49 23.67 -0.96
C ARG A 165 -8.53 22.29 -0.34
N PHE A 166 -8.94 21.32 -1.16
CA PHE A 166 -8.69 19.91 -0.90
C PHE A 166 -7.27 19.54 -1.33
N MET A 167 -6.71 18.52 -0.68
CA MET A 167 -5.37 17.97 -0.93
C MET A 167 -5.47 16.44 -0.92
N LEU A 168 -4.96 15.80 -1.97
CA LEU A 168 -5.04 14.36 -2.20
C LEU A 168 -3.65 13.74 -1.99
N TRP A 169 -3.25 13.56 -0.73
CA TRP A 169 -1.93 13.06 -0.38
C TRP A 169 -1.86 11.53 -0.39
N THR A 170 -0.72 10.98 -0.81
CA THR A 170 -0.45 9.53 -0.80
C THR A 170 0.64 9.18 0.21
N TYR A 171 0.43 8.06 0.91
CA TYR A 171 1.35 7.49 1.89
C TYR A 171 1.45 5.96 1.76
N THR A 172 1.18 5.44 0.57
CA THR A 172 1.12 3.99 0.29
C THR A 172 1.49 3.73 -1.16
N ASN A 173 1.97 2.52 -1.43
CA ASN A 173 2.06 2.00 -2.78
C ASN A 173 0.68 1.62 -3.34
N CYS A 174 0.57 1.72 -4.66
CA CYS A 174 -0.59 1.26 -5.41
C CYS A 174 -0.51 -0.26 -5.66
N PHE A 175 -1.64 -0.91 -5.90
CA PHE A 175 -1.69 -2.34 -6.20
C PHE A 175 -2.33 -2.60 -7.56
N GLN A 176 -1.67 -3.48 -8.31
CA GLN A 176 -2.05 -3.87 -9.65
C GLN A 176 -3.32 -4.75 -9.63
N THR A 177 -4.30 -4.43 -10.47
CA THR A 177 -5.54 -5.22 -10.64
C THR A 177 -5.53 -6.03 -11.93
N THR A 178 -4.83 -5.56 -12.97
CA THR A 178 -4.54 -6.25 -14.25
C THR A 178 -3.19 -5.79 -14.81
N ASP A 179 -2.69 -6.37 -15.90
CA ASP A 179 -1.43 -5.97 -16.55
C ASP A 179 -1.37 -4.49 -17.00
N THR A 180 -2.53 -3.86 -17.16
CA THR A 180 -2.67 -2.45 -17.60
C THR A 180 -3.41 -1.57 -16.60
N GLN A 181 -3.79 -2.11 -15.42
CA GLN A 181 -4.58 -1.37 -14.43
C GLN A 181 -4.06 -1.57 -13.01
N ALA A 182 -4.10 -0.49 -12.24
CA ALA A 182 -3.86 -0.52 -10.81
C ALA A 182 -4.74 0.46 -10.04
N VAL A 183 -4.70 0.37 -8.71
CA VAL A 183 -5.49 1.19 -7.80
C VAL A 183 -4.60 1.82 -6.75
N GLN A 184 -4.77 3.13 -6.56
CA GLN A 184 -4.09 3.93 -5.55
C GLN A 184 -5.12 4.54 -4.59
N PHE A 185 -4.83 4.48 -3.29
CA PHE A 185 -5.58 5.22 -2.27
C PHE A 185 -4.89 6.55 -1.95
N PHE A 186 -5.69 7.60 -1.82
CA PHE A 186 -5.23 8.93 -1.43
C PHE A 186 -6.00 9.37 -0.18
N HIS A 187 -5.30 9.94 0.79
CA HIS A 187 -5.93 10.68 1.86
C HIS A 187 -6.51 11.99 1.31
N VAL A 188 -7.75 12.28 1.66
CA VAL A 188 -8.42 13.54 1.35
C VAL A 188 -8.29 14.43 2.57
N PHE A 189 -7.46 15.47 2.47
CA PHE A 189 -7.39 16.54 3.44
C PHE A 189 -8.10 17.78 2.90
N LYS A 190 -8.66 18.60 3.78
CA LYS A 190 -9.11 19.96 3.47
C LYS A 190 -8.36 20.97 4.30
N SER A 191 -7.78 21.96 3.65
CA SER A 191 -7.18 23.12 4.29
C SER A 191 -8.25 23.95 4.99
N ASN A 192 -8.00 24.34 6.24
CA ASN A 192 -8.82 25.29 7.00
C ASN A 192 -8.11 26.66 7.13
N SER A 193 -6.77 26.64 7.05
CA SER A 193 -5.89 27.80 6.96
C SER A 193 -4.55 27.35 6.36
N TYR A 194 -3.65 28.30 6.08
CA TYR A 194 -2.28 28.01 5.63
C TYR A 194 -1.45 27.11 6.57
N THR A 195 -1.91 26.90 7.81
CA THR A 195 -1.21 26.12 8.85
C THR A 195 -2.08 25.04 9.49
N SER A 196 -3.29 24.80 8.98
CA SER A 196 -4.23 23.85 9.56
C SER A 196 -5.00 23.10 8.48
N THR A 197 -4.98 21.78 8.57
CA THR A 197 -5.75 20.87 7.70
C THR A 197 -6.71 20.03 8.53
N SER A 198 -7.71 19.45 7.87
CA SER A 198 -8.62 18.46 8.43
C SER A 198 -8.61 17.23 7.55
N ASN A 199 -8.54 16.03 8.14
CA ASN A 199 -8.69 14.78 7.42
C ASN A 199 -10.19 14.53 7.14
N TRP A 200 -10.57 14.34 5.88
CA TRP A 200 -11.94 14.03 5.44
C TRP A 200 -12.15 12.54 5.18
N GLY A 201 -11.06 11.78 4.99
CA GLY A 201 -11.07 10.35 4.78
C GLY A 201 -10.05 9.93 3.72
N ASN A 202 -10.36 8.85 3.00
CA ASN A 202 -9.62 8.42 1.83
C ASN A 202 -10.53 8.37 0.60
N THR A 203 -9.95 8.64 -0.56
CA THR A 203 -10.52 8.39 -1.88
C THR A 203 -9.64 7.38 -2.63
N MET A 204 -10.11 6.91 -3.77
CA MET A 204 -9.48 5.86 -4.55
C MET A 204 -9.44 6.26 -6.03
N ALA A 205 -8.24 6.24 -6.62
CA ALA A 205 -8.03 6.44 -8.05
C ALA A 205 -7.77 5.10 -8.75
N ILE A 206 -8.32 4.96 -9.95
CA ILE A 206 -8.04 3.85 -10.87
C ILE A 206 -7.10 4.38 -11.94
N LEU A 207 -5.98 3.69 -12.09
CA LEU A 207 -4.92 3.98 -13.03
C LEU A 207 -5.00 2.99 -14.17
N ASN A 208 -5.08 3.46 -15.42
CA ASN A 208 -5.00 2.61 -16.60
C ASN A 208 -3.87 3.10 -17.49
N LEU A 209 -2.87 2.25 -17.69
CA LEU A 209 -1.70 2.51 -18.52
C LEU A 209 -1.89 1.83 -19.88
N ASP A 210 -1.78 2.58 -20.98
CA ASP A 210 -1.58 1.97 -22.29
C ASP A 210 -0.09 1.62 -22.47
N PRO A 211 0.29 0.33 -22.51
CA PRO A 211 1.69 -0.08 -22.60
C PRO A 211 2.33 0.24 -23.96
N ASN A 212 1.54 0.60 -24.99
CA ASN A 212 2.05 0.91 -26.33
C ASN A 212 2.45 2.39 -26.46
N THR A 213 1.75 3.28 -25.75
CA THR A 213 1.94 4.73 -25.84
C THR A 213 2.54 5.34 -24.57
N ASN A 214 2.73 4.55 -23.51
CA ASN A 214 3.02 5.01 -22.15
C ASN A 214 1.97 6.00 -21.59
N THR A 215 0.79 6.11 -22.21
CA THR A 215 -0.25 7.04 -21.76
C THR A 215 -0.89 6.50 -20.50
N LEU A 216 -0.75 7.23 -19.39
CA LEU A 216 -1.47 6.96 -18.15
C LEU A 216 -2.78 7.76 -18.13
N THR A 217 -3.89 7.06 -17.93
CA THR A 217 -5.20 7.68 -17.69
C THR A 217 -5.65 7.39 -16.26
N ILE A 218 -6.24 8.40 -15.62
CA ILE A 218 -6.65 8.32 -14.21
C ILE A 218 -8.11 8.71 -14.10
N SER A 219 -8.89 7.86 -13.44
CA SER A 219 -10.24 8.18 -13.01
C SER A 219 -10.33 8.08 -11.48
N ARG A 220 -11.18 8.92 -10.90
CA ARG A 220 -11.47 8.89 -9.46
C ARG A 220 -12.98 8.92 -9.27
N ASN A 221 -13.47 8.15 -8.31
CA ASN A 221 -14.88 8.19 -7.93
C ASN A 221 -15.19 9.53 -7.24
N GLU A 222 -16.38 10.11 -7.46
CA GLU A 222 -16.79 11.37 -6.82
C GLU A 222 -16.93 11.25 -5.29
N GLN A 223 -16.95 10.03 -4.76
CA GLN A 223 -17.16 9.75 -3.34
C GLN A 223 -15.85 9.47 -2.58
N VAL A 224 -15.77 10.00 -1.35
CA VAL A 224 -14.83 9.52 -0.34
C VAL A 224 -15.12 8.04 -0.09
N THR A 225 -14.14 7.18 -0.32
CA THR A 225 -14.25 5.72 -0.22
C THR A 225 -14.27 5.25 1.23
N PHE A 226 -13.45 5.86 2.09
CA PHE A 226 -13.43 5.62 3.53
C PHE A 226 -13.51 6.96 4.26
N PRO A 227 -14.67 7.36 4.83
CA PRO A 227 -14.77 8.58 5.61
C PRO A 227 -13.78 8.61 6.79
N ASN A 228 -13.39 9.79 7.28
CA ASN A 228 -12.53 9.95 8.46
C ASN A 228 -13.05 9.27 9.74
N THR A 229 -14.36 8.99 9.81
CA THR A 229 -15.00 8.19 10.87
C THR A 229 -14.80 6.69 10.70
N THR A 230 -14.11 6.22 9.67
CA THR A 230 -13.90 4.80 9.36
C THR A 230 -12.41 4.47 9.33
N TYR A 231 -12.06 3.20 9.10
CA TYR A 231 -10.69 2.81 8.84
C TYR A 231 -10.30 3.18 7.41
N SER A 232 -9.22 3.92 7.27
CA SER A 232 -8.57 4.32 6.02
C SER A 232 -7.89 3.14 5.30
N TYR A 233 -8.64 2.09 4.95
CA TYR A 233 -8.07 0.87 4.36
C TYR A 233 -7.40 1.16 3.02
N GLY A 234 -6.18 0.64 2.90
CA GLY A 234 -5.36 0.73 1.70
C GLY A 234 -4.40 1.92 1.71
N SER A 235 -4.53 2.90 2.62
CA SER A 235 -3.61 4.06 2.66
C SER A 235 -2.42 3.94 3.62
N PHE A 236 -2.33 2.85 4.38
CA PHE A 236 -1.08 2.50 5.06
C PHE A 236 -0.22 1.59 4.17
N ALA A 237 -0.79 0.47 3.73
CA ALA A 237 -0.15 -0.47 2.82
C ALA A 237 -1.21 -1.25 2.02
N SER A 238 -0.80 -1.81 0.89
CA SER A 238 -1.65 -2.69 0.08
C SER A 238 -0.82 -3.76 -0.64
N MET A 239 -1.45 -4.90 -0.98
CA MET A 239 -0.88 -5.90 -1.92
C MET A 239 -1.99 -6.78 -2.53
N VAL A 240 -1.65 -7.58 -3.54
CA VAL A 240 -2.56 -8.58 -4.13
C VAL A 240 -1.99 -10.00 -3.99
N VAL A 241 -2.82 -10.90 -3.50
CA VAL A 241 -2.53 -12.34 -3.40
C VAL A 241 -3.70 -13.09 -4.05
N ASN A 242 -3.43 -13.91 -5.08
CA ASN A 242 -4.44 -14.69 -5.81
C ASN A 242 -5.65 -13.87 -6.32
N GLY A 243 -5.42 -12.67 -6.85
CA GLY A 243 -6.51 -11.79 -7.30
C GLY A 243 -7.37 -11.19 -6.19
N VAL A 244 -6.93 -11.30 -4.92
CA VAL A 244 -7.54 -10.64 -3.77
C VAL A 244 -6.59 -9.53 -3.28
N ALA A 245 -7.08 -8.30 -3.28
CA ALA A 245 -6.40 -7.17 -2.68
C ALA A 245 -6.54 -7.23 -1.16
N PHE A 246 -5.44 -7.07 -0.43
CA PHE A 246 -5.39 -6.89 1.01
C PHE A 246 -4.97 -5.45 1.30
N LEU A 247 -5.77 -4.75 2.12
CA LEU A 247 -5.75 -3.30 2.27
C LEU A 247 -5.60 -2.97 3.76
N TYR A 248 -4.56 -2.23 4.12
CA TYR A 248 -4.17 -2.01 5.52
C TYR A 248 -4.47 -0.57 5.93
N ALA A 249 -4.90 -0.38 7.17
CA ALA A 249 -5.22 0.92 7.77
C ALA A 249 -4.58 1.05 9.14
N LEU A 250 -4.00 2.22 9.45
CA LEU A 250 -3.66 2.62 10.81
C LEU A 250 -4.93 3.06 11.56
N ASP A 251 -5.10 2.67 12.83
CA ASP A 251 -6.15 3.23 13.69
C ASP A 251 -5.72 4.56 14.31
N ASN A 252 -5.73 5.60 13.47
CA ASN A 252 -5.44 6.97 13.87
C ASN A 252 -6.42 7.53 14.92
N THR A 253 -7.57 6.88 15.17
CA THR A 253 -8.61 7.38 16.09
C THR A 253 -8.46 6.82 17.51
N TYR A 254 -8.26 5.50 17.66
CA TYR A 254 -8.25 4.86 18.99
C TYR A 254 -6.86 4.52 19.50
N SER A 255 -5.98 4.05 18.62
CA SER A 255 -4.61 3.66 18.97
C SER A 255 -3.60 4.81 18.87
N GLY A 256 -4.02 5.95 18.29
CA GLY A 256 -3.11 7.03 17.90
C GLY A 256 -2.18 6.62 16.75
N GLY A 257 -2.66 5.77 15.84
CA GLY A 257 -1.92 5.25 14.69
C GLY A 257 -1.17 3.93 14.91
N LYS A 258 -1.11 3.42 16.16
CA LYS A 258 -0.28 2.28 16.59
C LYS A 258 -0.77 0.88 16.22
N ASP A 259 -2.06 0.74 15.94
CA ASP A 259 -2.71 -0.52 15.59
C ASP A 259 -3.02 -0.55 14.09
N VAL A 260 -2.73 -1.67 13.42
CA VAL A 260 -2.99 -1.89 11.99
C VAL A 260 -4.10 -2.91 11.79
N HIS A 261 -5.10 -2.54 11.00
CA HIS A 261 -6.22 -3.41 10.62
C HIS A 261 -6.16 -3.74 9.13
N VAL A 262 -6.72 -4.88 8.73
CA VAL A 262 -6.74 -5.32 7.33
C VAL A 262 -8.17 -5.58 6.83
N ALA A 263 -8.45 -5.07 5.63
CA ALA A 263 -9.59 -5.45 4.82
C ALA A 263 -9.12 -6.26 3.59
N ARG A 264 -10.03 -6.99 2.95
CA ARG A 264 -9.78 -7.60 1.65
C ARG A 264 -10.97 -7.45 0.71
N VAL A 265 -10.69 -7.47 -0.58
CA VAL A 265 -11.69 -7.46 -1.65
C VAL A 265 -11.10 -8.15 -2.89
N ALA A 266 -11.91 -8.80 -3.71
CA ALA A 266 -11.43 -9.27 -5.02
C ALA A 266 -11.03 -8.06 -5.88
N THR A 267 -9.92 -8.13 -6.64
CA THR A 267 -9.40 -6.99 -7.41
C THR A 267 -10.44 -6.41 -8.37
N TRP A 268 -11.20 -7.26 -9.05
CA TRP A 268 -12.31 -6.88 -9.94
C TRP A 268 -13.56 -6.33 -9.22
N GLN A 269 -13.58 -6.34 -7.88
CA GLN A 269 -14.64 -5.79 -7.03
C GLN A 269 -14.17 -4.61 -6.17
N VAL A 270 -12.96 -4.09 -6.39
CA VAL A 270 -12.34 -3.04 -5.55
C VAL A 270 -13.18 -1.74 -5.46
N THR A 271 -13.99 -1.44 -6.47
CA THR A 271 -14.93 -0.30 -6.46
C THR A 271 -16.25 -0.58 -5.72
N GLN A 272 -16.53 -1.84 -5.37
CA GLN A 272 -17.79 -2.28 -4.78
C GLN A 272 -17.66 -2.38 -3.25
N TYR A 273 -17.90 -1.27 -2.54
CA TYR A 273 -17.71 -1.18 -1.08
C TYR A 273 -18.38 -2.31 -0.28
N ASN A 274 -19.57 -2.77 -0.70
CA ASN A 274 -20.30 -3.85 -0.07
C ASN A 274 -19.72 -5.26 -0.31
N LYS A 275 -18.60 -5.39 -1.04
CA LYS A 275 -17.84 -6.63 -1.23
C LYS A 275 -16.60 -6.72 -0.32
N TYR A 276 -16.27 -5.63 0.37
CA TYR A 276 -15.13 -5.60 1.28
C TYR A 276 -15.42 -6.50 2.48
N GLN A 277 -14.41 -7.27 2.87
CA GLN A 277 -14.39 -8.04 4.09
C GLN A 277 -13.35 -7.48 5.04
N TYR A 278 -13.67 -7.39 6.32
CA TYR A 278 -12.84 -6.82 7.37
C TYR A 278 -12.43 -7.94 8.31
N TYR A 279 -11.13 -8.04 8.61
CA TYR A 279 -10.61 -9.10 9.49
C TYR A 279 -10.61 -8.65 10.95
N ASP A 280 -11.09 -9.53 11.82
CA ASP A 280 -10.92 -9.40 13.26
C ASP A 280 -9.90 -10.45 13.74
N ALA A 281 -8.71 -10.00 14.11
CA ALA A 281 -7.64 -10.87 14.57
C ALA A 281 -7.95 -11.63 15.87
N SER A 282 -8.83 -11.11 16.72
CA SER A 282 -9.18 -11.75 18.00
C SER A 282 -10.07 -12.98 17.82
N THR A 283 -11.01 -12.91 16.87
CA THR A 283 -11.90 -14.03 16.52
C THR A 283 -11.37 -14.85 15.33
N LYS A 284 -10.39 -14.31 14.58
CA LYS A 284 -9.85 -14.85 13.32
C LYS A 284 -10.93 -15.02 12.24
N THR A 285 -11.89 -14.09 12.20
CA THR A 285 -13.01 -14.12 11.27
C THR A 285 -13.00 -12.93 10.30
N TRP A 286 -13.70 -13.11 9.17
CA TRP A 286 -13.96 -12.06 8.19
C TRP A 286 -15.44 -11.64 8.26
N SER A 287 -15.70 -10.34 8.31
CA SER A 287 -17.04 -9.75 8.32
C SER A 287 -17.23 -8.82 7.12
N TYR A 288 -18.44 -8.76 6.53
CA TYR A 288 -18.78 -7.72 5.55
C TYR A 288 -19.18 -6.38 6.21
N THR A 289 -19.38 -6.37 7.53
CA THR A 289 -19.67 -5.17 8.31
C THR A 289 -18.35 -4.54 8.78
N GLN A 290 -18.06 -3.32 8.33
CA GLN A 290 -16.89 -2.57 8.79
C GLN A 290 -17.02 -2.27 10.30
N PRO A 291 -15.94 -2.45 11.10
CA PRO A 291 -15.97 -2.08 12.49
C PRO A 291 -16.27 -0.57 12.66
N GLN A 292 -17.36 -0.27 13.36
CA GLN A 292 -17.71 1.09 13.75
C GLN A 292 -16.64 1.64 14.72
N PRO A 293 -16.40 2.97 14.77
CA PRO A 293 -15.49 3.59 15.75
C PRO A 293 -15.54 2.99 17.14
N THR A 294 -16.72 2.97 17.77
CA THR A 294 -16.91 2.46 19.14
C THR A 294 -16.73 0.95 19.28
N ALA A 295 -16.69 0.21 18.16
CA ALA A 295 -16.38 -1.22 18.09
C ALA A 295 -14.93 -1.50 17.68
N ARG A 296 -14.12 -0.48 17.35
CA ARG A 296 -12.69 -0.61 17.12
C ARG A 296 -12.02 -1.04 18.42
N ARG A 297 -11.29 -2.15 18.36
CA ARG A 297 -10.62 -2.75 19.51
C ARG A 297 -9.23 -3.16 19.07
N GLN A 298 -8.24 -2.84 19.89
CA GLN A 298 -6.85 -3.26 19.70
C GLN A 298 -6.71 -4.77 19.45
N SER A 299 -7.55 -5.60 20.07
CA SER A 299 -7.56 -7.05 19.87
C SER A 299 -7.90 -7.50 18.44
N ALA A 300 -8.59 -6.66 17.66
CA ALA A 300 -8.95 -6.94 16.27
C ALA A 300 -7.84 -6.56 15.26
N ALA A 301 -6.78 -5.89 15.71
CA ALA A 301 -5.66 -5.47 14.86
C ALA A 301 -4.76 -6.67 14.51
N VAL A 302 -4.24 -6.69 13.27
CA VAL A 302 -3.25 -7.71 12.83
C VAL A 302 -1.84 -7.40 13.32
N MET A 303 -1.58 -6.13 13.64
CA MET A 303 -0.41 -5.64 14.36
C MET A 303 -0.91 -4.62 15.37
N SER A 304 -0.57 -4.75 16.66
CA SER A 304 -1.08 -3.89 17.73
C SER A 304 0.06 -3.25 18.51
N ASN A 305 -0.10 -2.00 18.96
CA ASN A 305 0.86 -1.19 19.74
C ASN A 305 2.23 -0.85 19.09
N TRP A 306 2.59 -1.36 17.91
CA TRP A 306 3.99 -1.43 17.47
C TRP A 306 4.36 -0.53 16.27
N ILE A 307 3.39 0.04 15.54
CA ILE A 307 3.65 0.80 14.29
C ILE A 307 3.21 2.26 14.46
N PRO A 308 4.10 3.19 14.83
CA PRO A 308 3.68 4.54 15.20
C PRO A 308 3.53 5.53 14.04
N TYR A 309 3.98 5.24 12.80
CA TYR A 309 3.95 6.25 11.72
C TYR A 309 3.69 5.76 10.27
N SER A 310 3.58 6.72 9.35
CA SER A 310 2.44 6.84 8.42
C SER A 310 2.42 6.00 7.15
N THR A 311 3.56 5.59 6.60
CA THR A 311 3.60 4.81 5.34
C THR A 311 4.06 3.39 5.61
N GLY A 312 3.46 2.45 4.91
CA GLY A 312 3.93 1.08 4.79
C GLY A 312 3.98 0.66 3.32
N SER A 313 4.76 -0.36 3.04
CA SER A 313 4.83 -0.99 1.74
C SER A 313 5.11 -2.46 1.93
N MET A 314 4.36 -3.30 1.22
CA MET A 314 4.25 -4.70 1.58
C MET A 314 4.22 -5.57 0.34
N PHE A 315 4.99 -6.65 0.40
CA PHE A 315 5.21 -7.57 -0.71
C PHE A 315 5.50 -8.96 -0.16
N TYR A 316 5.42 -9.97 -1.03
CA TYR A 316 5.86 -11.32 -0.69
C TYR A 316 7.31 -11.51 -1.15
N SER A 317 8.18 -11.95 -0.25
CA SER A 317 9.56 -12.33 -0.58
C SER A 317 9.62 -13.84 -0.77
N GLU A 318 9.96 -14.27 -1.98
CA GLU A 318 10.22 -15.69 -2.28
C GLU A 318 11.44 -16.19 -1.51
N TYR A 319 12.50 -15.38 -1.42
CA TYR A 319 13.74 -15.70 -0.70
C TYR A 319 13.49 -16.00 0.79
N HIS A 320 12.70 -15.17 1.47
CA HIS A 320 12.33 -15.39 2.87
C HIS A 320 11.10 -16.31 3.04
N ASN A 321 10.42 -16.70 1.96
CA ASN A 321 9.13 -17.42 1.97
C ASN A 321 8.11 -16.76 2.93
N ALA A 322 8.04 -15.43 2.89
CA ALA A 322 7.29 -14.62 3.85
C ALA A 322 6.76 -13.32 3.24
N TYR A 323 5.64 -12.83 3.76
CA TYR A 323 5.17 -11.47 3.52
C TYR A 323 6.03 -10.52 4.34
N LEU A 324 6.59 -9.49 3.70
CA LEU A 324 7.37 -8.43 4.34
C LEU A 324 6.56 -7.12 4.27
N LEU A 325 6.54 -6.40 5.39
CA LEU A 325 6.05 -5.02 5.50
C LEU A 325 7.26 -4.15 5.89
N ILE A 326 7.59 -3.20 5.03
CA ILE A 326 8.60 -2.17 5.27
C ILE A 326 7.87 -0.86 5.54
N TYR A 327 8.27 -0.15 6.59
CA TYR A 327 7.65 1.10 7.05
C TYR A 327 8.67 1.97 7.79
N PHE A 328 8.32 3.22 8.08
CA PHE A 328 9.07 4.07 9.01
C PHE A 328 8.26 4.35 10.27
N ASP A 329 8.93 4.52 11.40
CA ASP A 329 8.30 4.77 12.70
C ASP A 329 8.34 6.24 13.14
N ASN A 330 8.82 7.14 12.27
CA ASN A 330 8.90 8.57 12.53
C ASN A 330 8.88 9.37 11.22
N TRP A 331 8.52 10.67 11.28
CA TRP A 331 8.44 11.53 10.09
C TRP A 331 9.82 11.87 9.49
N ALA A 332 10.91 11.80 10.27
CA ALA A 332 12.16 12.50 9.92
C ALA A 332 13.51 11.84 10.28
N ASP A 333 13.54 10.63 10.85
CA ASP A 333 14.83 10.00 11.27
C ASP A 333 15.42 9.01 10.25
N SER A 334 14.74 8.76 9.12
CA SER A 334 15.17 7.82 8.08
C SER A 334 15.33 6.37 8.56
N THR A 335 14.70 6.01 9.68
CA THR A 335 14.69 4.63 10.20
C THR A 335 13.65 3.82 9.45
N PHE A 336 14.08 2.73 8.83
CA PHE A 336 13.19 1.75 8.21
C PHE A 336 13.08 0.52 9.11
N LYS A 337 11.83 0.08 9.28
CA LYS A 337 11.45 -1.09 10.05
C LYS A 337 10.93 -2.17 9.12
N VAL A 338 11.14 -3.41 9.53
CA VAL A 338 10.68 -4.58 8.80
C VAL A 338 9.89 -5.47 9.73
N SER A 339 8.64 -5.76 9.34
CA SER A 339 7.84 -6.82 9.92
C SER A 339 7.62 -7.92 8.89
N TYR A 340 7.53 -9.17 9.33
CA TYR A 340 7.21 -10.30 8.45
C TYR A 340 6.07 -11.17 8.98
N ALA A 341 5.41 -11.88 8.07
CA ALA A 341 4.36 -12.85 8.40
C ALA A 341 4.32 -14.03 7.41
N PRO A 342 3.85 -15.22 7.84
CA PRO A 342 3.60 -16.35 6.94
C PRO A 342 2.30 -16.20 6.14
N SER A 343 1.45 -15.21 6.46
CA SER A 343 0.22 -14.90 5.72
C SER A 343 -0.09 -13.40 5.77
N PRO A 344 -0.92 -12.87 4.86
CA PRO A 344 -1.33 -11.46 4.86
C PRO A 344 -1.90 -10.98 6.22
N VAL A 345 -2.64 -11.85 6.90
CA VAL A 345 -3.30 -11.53 8.17
C VAL A 345 -2.45 -11.86 9.40
N GLY A 346 -1.16 -12.14 9.21
CA GLY A 346 -0.24 -12.48 10.28
C GLY A 346 -0.13 -13.98 10.59
N PRO A 347 0.30 -14.36 11.80
CA PRO A 347 0.80 -13.45 12.84
C PRO A 347 2.02 -12.67 12.34
N TRP A 348 2.02 -11.36 12.57
CA TRP A 348 3.13 -10.49 12.21
C TRP A 348 4.19 -10.49 13.30
N THR A 349 5.45 -10.60 12.89
CA THR A 349 6.63 -10.51 13.74
C THR A 349 7.42 -9.29 13.29
N CYS A 350 7.54 -8.27 14.14
CA CYS A 350 8.42 -7.14 13.90
C CYS A 350 9.86 -7.55 14.20
N VAL A 351 10.79 -7.16 13.33
CA VAL A 351 12.21 -7.54 13.40
C VAL A 351 13.06 -6.44 14.01
N MET A 352 12.78 -5.16 13.69
CA MET A 352 13.33 -3.93 14.28
C MET A 352 12.31 -2.80 14.12
#